data_AF-A0A239PRW8-F1
#
_entry.id   AF-A0A239PRW8-F1
#
_cell.length_a   1.000
_cell.length_b   1.000
_cell.length_c   1.000
_cell.angle_alpha   90.00
_cell.angle_beta   90.00
_cell.angle_gamma   90.00
#
_symmetry.space_group_name_H-M   'P 1'
#
loop_
_entity.id
_entity.type
_entity.pdbx_description
1 polymer ?
#
loop_
_entity_poly.entity_id
_entity_poly.type
_entity_poly.pdbx_seq_one_letter_code
_entity_poly.pdbx_strand_id
1 'polypeptide(L)'
;MNTANVAAPAGRAGCKAIIDTSQIDGLVEAAGPEGAAEILAAFWRSTDELLARLARQLKEQDVEEASRTAHALKGSALNVGAAKFSDLARAIEEGCRAGDPDKALALLDQTDALRTETKAAFARRLDR
;
A
#
# COMPACT_ATOMS: atom_id res chain seq x y z
N MET A 1 -24.44 -7.96 -22.01
CA MET A 1 -23.06 -7.53 -22.30
C MET A 1 -23.05 -6.01 -22.38
N ASN A 2 -22.65 -5.31 -21.31
CA ASN A 2 -22.08 -3.98 -21.45
C ASN A 2 -21.18 -3.69 -20.25
N THR A 3 -19.94 -3.35 -20.58
CA THR A 3 -18.82 -3.02 -19.71
C THR A 3 -18.98 -1.62 -19.13
N ALA A 4 -19.00 -1.49 -17.81
CA ALA A 4 -18.79 -0.21 -17.13
C ALA A 4 -17.42 -0.23 -16.44
N ASN A 5 -16.44 0.23 -17.21
CA ASN A 5 -15.15 0.72 -16.77
C ASN A 5 -15.37 1.91 -15.82
N VAL A 6 -15.00 1.78 -14.55
CA VAL A 6 -14.83 2.91 -13.63
C VAL A 6 -13.35 3.12 -13.38
N ALA A 7 -12.74 3.87 -14.29
CA ALA A 7 -11.41 4.42 -14.14
C ALA A 7 -11.40 5.39 -12.94
N ALA A 8 -10.50 5.14 -12.00
CA ALA A 8 -10.20 6.05 -10.89
C ALA A 8 -9.62 7.38 -11.43
N PRO A 9 -9.92 8.53 -10.80
CA PRO A 9 -9.39 9.80 -11.26
C PRO A 9 -7.89 9.88 -10.95
N ALA A 10 -7.09 10.16 -11.98
CA ALA A 10 -5.70 10.57 -11.86
C ALA A 10 -5.65 11.95 -11.17
N GLY A 11 -5.44 11.94 -9.85
CA GLY A 11 -5.25 13.14 -9.04
C GLY A 11 -3.82 13.68 -9.15
N ARG A 12 -3.74 14.98 -9.45
CA ARG A 12 -2.54 15.83 -9.45
C ARG A 12 -1.57 15.54 -8.29
N ALA A 13 -0.27 15.70 -8.57
CA ALA A 13 0.81 15.76 -7.58
C ALA A 13 0.65 16.98 -6.65
N GLY A 14 -0.31 16.90 -5.72
CA GLY A 14 -0.27 17.61 -4.45
C GLY A 14 0.46 16.74 -3.44
N CYS A 15 1.00 17.34 -2.38
CA CYS A 15 1.57 16.62 -1.24
C CYS A 15 0.49 15.76 -0.56
N LYS A 16 0.21 14.57 -1.11
CA LYS A 16 -0.76 13.64 -0.53
C LYS A 16 -0.29 13.26 0.87
N ALA A 17 -1.20 13.29 1.83
CA ALA A 17 -0.92 12.87 3.19
C ALA A 17 -0.39 11.42 3.22
N ILE A 18 0.52 11.13 4.16
CA ILE A 18 1.12 9.79 4.31
C ILE A 18 0.02 8.75 4.62
N ILE A 19 -0.97 9.15 5.42
CA ILE A 19 -2.15 8.36 5.79
C ILE A 19 -3.43 9.12 5.45
N ASP A 20 -4.50 8.37 5.21
CA ASP A 20 -5.88 8.84 5.20
C ASP A 20 -6.43 8.76 6.62
N THR A 21 -6.61 9.91 7.26
CA THR A 21 -7.10 9.98 8.64
C THR A 21 -8.53 9.47 8.75
N SER A 22 -9.38 9.66 7.74
CA SER A 22 -10.77 9.21 7.82
C SER A 22 -10.91 7.70 7.91
N GLN A 23 -10.01 6.95 7.25
CA GLN A 23 -10.02 5.49 7.29
C GLN A 23 -9.61 4.95 8.66
N ILE A 24 -8.50 5.45 9.21
CA ILE A 24 -8.06 5.02 10.55
C ILE A 24 -9.05 5.44 11.64
N ASP A 25 -9.70 6.59 11.48
CA ASP A 25 -10.74 7.05 12.41
C ASP A 25 -11.94 6.10 12.39
N GLY A 26 -12.37 5.66 11.21
CA GLY A 26 -13.41 4.65 11.08
C GLY A 26 -13.03 3.31 11.71
N LEU A 27 -11.75 2.89 11.63
CA LEU A 27 -11.27 1.69 12.33
C LEU A 27 -11.34 1.85 13.86
N VAL A 28 -10.95 3.01 14.38
CA VAL A 28 -11.03 3.32 15.82
C VAL A 28 -12.48 3.38 16.29
N GLU A 29 -13.38 3.97 15.51
CA GLU A 29 -14.82 3.99 15.82
C GLU A 29 -15.43 2.59 15.84
N ALA A 30 -15.02 1.71 14.92
CA ALA A 30 -15.57 0.36 14.79
C ALA A 30 -15.03 -0.65 15.80
N ALA A 31 -13.74 -0.56 16.15
CA ALA A 31 -13.03 -1.59 16.93
C ALA A 31 -12.35 -1.05 18.20
N GLY A 32 -12.44 0.26 18.47
CA GLY A 32 -11.68 0.92 19.52
C GLY A 32 -10.21 1.15 19.15
N PRO A 33 -9.47 1.97 19.92
CA PRO A 33 -8.05 2.23 19.69
C PRO A 33 -7.18 0.97 19.70
N GLU A 34 -7.43 0.06 20.64
CA GLU A 34 -6.70 -1.21 20.77
C GLU A 34 -6.98 -2.14 19.58
N GLY A 35 -8.25 -2.27 19.17
CA GLY A 35 -8.62 -3.06 18.01
C GLY A 35 -8.06 -2.50 16.71
N ALA A 36 -8.06 -1.17 16.53
CA ALA A 36 -7.40 -0.52 15.41
C ALA A 36 -5.88 -0.79 15.39
N ALA A 37 -5.22 -0.77 16.56
CA ALA A 37 -3.81 -1.11 16.68
C ALA A 37 -3.52 -2.58 16.30
N GLU A 38 -4.38 -3.52 16.68
CA GLU A 38 -4.26 -4.93 16.26
C GLU A 38 -4.44 -5.12 14.75
N ILE A 39 -5.40 -4.42 14.14
CA ILE A 39 -5.62 -4.41 12.69
C ILE A 39 -4.37 -3.88 11.98
N LEU A 40 -3.80 -2.76 12.45
CA LEU A 40 -2.56 -2.22 11.90
C LEU A 40 -1.38 -3.18 12.07
N ALA A 41 -1.26 -3.85 13.22
CA ALA A 41 -0.23 -4.86 13.43
C ALA A 41 -0.37 -6.03 12.45
N ALA A 42 -1.60 -6.50 12.20
CA ALA A 42 -1.88 -7.52 11.19
C ALA A 42 -1.55 -7.06 9.77
N PHE A 43 -1.92 -5.82 9.42
CA PHE A 43 -1.56 -5.19 8.16
C PHE A 43 -0.05 -5.15 7.93
N TRP A 44 0.74 -4.77 8.95
CA TRP A 44 2.20 -4.72 8.82
C TRP A 44 2.83 -6.10 8.63
N ARG A 45 2.35 -7.13 9.35
CA ARG A 45 2.81 -8.51 9.13
C ARG A 45 2.54 -8.97 7.69
N SER A 46 1.32 -8.74 7.19
CA SER A 46 0.97 -9.08 5.80
C SER A 46 1.77 -8.28 4.78
N THR A 47 2.03 -7.01 5.06
CA THR A 47 2.86 -6.15 4.21
C THR A 47 4.28 -6.70 4.08
N ASP A 48 4.89 -7.12 5.18
CA ASP A 48 6.25 -7.69 5.16
C ASP A 48 6.31 -8.97 4.30
N GLU A 49 5.30 -9.84 4.40
CA GLU A 49 5.18 -11.04 3.56
C GLU A 49 5.02 -10.70 2.07
N LEU A 50 4.15 -9.73 1.76
CA LEU A 50 3.90 -9.28 0.39
C LEU A 50 5.13 -8.63 -0.24
N LEU A 51 5.87 -7.80 0.51
CA LEU A 51 7.11 -7.18 0.04
C LEU A 51 8.20 -8.21 -0.24
N ALA A 52 8.37 -9.20 0.65
CA ALA A 52 9.34 -10.27 0.44
C ALA A 52 9.00 -11.11 -0.81
N ARG A 53 7.71 -11.43 -1.00
CA ARG A 53 7.22 -12.14 -2.20
C ARG A 53 7.46 -11.31 -3.47
N LEU A 54 7.14 -10.03 -3.43
CA LEU A 54 7.29 -9.10 -4.54
C LEU A 54 8.76 -8.95 -4.96
N ALA A 55 9.66 -8.80 -3.98
CA ALA A 55 11.10 -8.73 -4.23
C ALA A 55 11.64 -10.00 -4.90
N ARG A 56 11.15 -11.18 -4.50
CA ARG A 56 11.53 -12.45 -5.13
C ARG A 56 11.02 -12.53 -6.57
N GLN A 57 9.74 -12.26 -6.81
CA GLN A 57 9.12 -12.34 -8.13
C GLN A 57 9.81 -11.39 -9.13
N LEU A 58 10.14 -10.17 -8.71
CA LEU A 58 10.87 -9.23 -9.57
C LEU A 58 12.28 -9.72 -9.92
N LYS A 59 13.00 -10.33 -8.99
CA LYS A 59 14.33 -10.94 -9.26
C LYS A 59 14.24 -12.15 -10.20
N GLU A 60 13.15 -12.91 -10.11
CA GLU A 60 12.85 -14.04 -10.99
C GLU A 60 12.25 -13.62 -12.34
N GLN A 61 12.07 -12.30 -12.57
CA GLN A 61 11.42 -11.70 -13.74
C GLN A 61 9.97 -12.18 -13.95
N ASP A 62 9.31 -12.67 -12.90
CA ASP A 62 7.89 -13.04 -12.91
C ASP A 62 7.01 -11.80 -12.71
N VAL A 63 6.95 -10.97 -13.74
CA VAL A 63 6.26 -9.67 -13.73
C VAL A 63 4.75 -9.80 -13.57
N GLU A 64 4.13 -10.90 -14.01
CA GLU A 64 2.70 -11.13 -13.84
C GLU A 64 2.34 -11.37 -12.37
N GLU A 65 3.05 -12.28 -11.71
CA GLU A 65 2.85 -12.55 -10.29
C GLU A 65 3.28 -11.38 -9.40
N ALA A 66 4.32 -10.64 -9.80
CA ALA A 66 4.70 -9.39 -9.15
C ALA A 66 3.57 -8.35 -9.23
N SER A 67 2.94 -8.19 -10.40
CA SER A 67 1.80 -7.27 -10.57
C SER A 67 0.62 -7.65 -9.66
N ARG A 68 0.28 -8.94 -9.56
CA ARG A 68 -0.78 -9.43 -8.66
C ARG A 68 -0.46 -9.19 -7.18
N THR A 69 0.80 -9.40 -6.79
CA THR A 69 1.25 -9.18 -5.41
C THR A 69 1.22 -7.68 -5.05
N ALA A 70 1.67 -6.81 -5.96
CA ALA A 70 1.56 -5.37 -5.80
C ALA A 70 0.09 -4.90 -5.72
N HIS A 71 -0.81 -5.51 -6.51
CA HIS A 71 -2.24 -5.24 -6.44
C HIS A 71 -2.84 -5.59 -5.06
N ALA A 72 -2.48 -6.75 -4.50
CA ALA A 72 -2.92 -7.16 -3.17
C ALA A 72 -2.41 -6.19 -2.09
N LEU A 73 -1.14 -5.79 -2.17
CA LEU A 73 -0.55 -4.81 -1.25
C LEU A 73 -1.26 -3.46 -1.31
N LYS A 74 -1.57 -2.97 -2.52
CA LYS A 74 -2.31 -1.73 -2.74
C LYS A 74 -3.68 -1.76 -2.03
N GLY A 75 -4.43 -2.85 -2.19
CA GLY A 75 -5.74 -3.03 -1.57
C GLY A 75 -5.65 -3.09 -0.04
N SER A 76 -4.68 -3.85 0.47
CA SER A 76 -4.41 -3.94 1.91
C SER A 76 -4.09 -2.57 2.52
N ALA A 77 -3.21 -1.81 1.87
CA ALA A 77 -2.85 -0.45 2.29
C ALA A 77 -4.03 0.52 2.24
N LEU A 78 -4.89 0.42 1.22
CA LEU A 78 -6.08 1.26 1.10
C LEU A 78 -7.06 1.03 2.26
N ASN A 79 -7.26 -0.23 2.66
CA ASN A 79 -8.22 -0.62 3.69
C ASN A 79 -7.89 -0.05 5.09
N VAL A 80 -6.62 0.23 5.36
CA VAL A 80 -6.18 0.82 6.64
C VAL A 80 -5.85 2.31 6.53
N GLY A 81 -6.02 2.91 5.35
CA GLY A 81 -5.68 4.30 5.10
C GLY A 81 -4.18 4.58 4.94
N ALA A 82 -3.34 3.60 4.60
CA ALA A 82 -1.91 3.83 4.30
C ALA A 82 -1.75 4.44 2.89
N ALA A 83 -2.18 5.69 2.74
CA ALA A 83 -2.42 6.35 1.45
C ALA A 83 -1.20 6.40 0.51
N LYS A 84 -0.01 6.79 1.02
CA LYS A 84 1.21 6.78 0.20
C LYS A 84 1.72 5.37 -0.07
N PHE A 85 1.52 4.43 0.86
CA PHE A 85 1.90 3.04 0.68
C PHE A 85 1.08 2.37 -0.43
N SER A 86 -0.21 2.67 -0.49
CA SER A 86 -1.11 2.26 -1.58
C SER A 86 -0.68 2.84 -2.93
N ASP A 87 -0.25 4.11 -2.97
CA ASP A 87 0.27 4.72 -4.21
C ASP A 87 1.59 4.09 -4.66
N LEU A 88 2.49 3.78 -3.73
CA LEU A 88 3.74 3.09 -4.04
C LEU A 88 3.47 1.70 -4.63
N ALA A 89 2.56 0.94 -4.01
CA ALA A 89 2.14 -0.37 -4.51
C ALA A 89 1.48 -0.27 -5.90
N ARG A 90 0.68 0.77 -6.16
CA ARG A 90 0.13 1.07 -7.49
C ARG A 90 1.25 1.34 -8.51
N ALA A 91 2.25 2.15 -8.16
CA ALA A 91 3.35 2.47 -9.05
C ALA A 91 4.20 1.22 -9.39
N ILE A 92 4.39 0.32 -8.43
CA ILE A 92 5.03 -0.99 -8.65
C ILE A 92 4.16 -1.84 -9.59
N GLU A 93 2.86 -1.95 -9.33
CA GLU A 93 1.91 -2.70 -10.17
C GLU A 93 1.95 -2.20 -11.63
N GLU A 94 1.99 -0.87 -11.83
CA GLU A 94 2.10 -0.23 -13.14
C GLU A 94 3.46 -0.51 -13.80
N GLY A 95 4.56 -0.47 -13.05
CA GLY A 95 5.91 -0.82 -13.55
C GLY A 95 5.99 -2.26 -14.05
N CYS A 96 5.45 -3.21 -13.28
CA CYS A 96 5.38 -4.61 -13.69
C CYS A 96 4.58 -4.79 -14.99
N ARG A 97 3.41 -4.14 -15.10
CA ARG A 97 2.55 -4.21 -16.30
C ARG A 97 3.17 -3.56 -17.52
N ALA A 98 4.01 -2.55 -17.33
CA ALA A 98 4.75 -1.89 -18.39
C ALA A 98 5.99 -2.68 -18.85
N GLY A 99 6.30 -3.81 -18.21
CA GLY A 99 7.50 -4.60 -18.51
C GLY A 99 8.80 -3.93 -18.04
N ASP A 100 8.74 -3.10 -17.00
CA ASP A 100 9.88 -2.37 -16.43
C ASP A 100 10.14 -2.84 -14.98
N PRO A 101 10.74 -4.03 -14.80
CA PRO A 101 11.00 -4.60 -13.48
C PRO A 101 12.08 -3.81 -12.70
N ASP A 102 12.99 -3.11 -13.39
CA ASP A 102 14.02 -2.29 -12.75
C ASP A 102 13.39 -1.09 -12.04
N LYS A 103 12.42 -0.43 -12.68
CA LYS A 103 11.63 0.62 -12.03
C LYS A 103 10.84 0.08 -10.83
N ALA A 104 10.26 -1.11 -10.94
CA ALA A 104 9.55 -1.74 -9.83
C ALA A 104 10.48 -2.06 -8.64
N LEU A 105 11.71 -2.53 -8.90
CA LEU A 105 12.74 -2.75 -7.88
C LEU A 105 13.18 -1.44 -7.21
N ALA A 106 13.41 -0.38 -7.97
CA ALA A 106 13.77 0.92 -7.42
C ALA A 106 12.67 1.54 -6.51
N LEU A 107 11.40 1.18 -6.76
CA LEU A 107 10.28 1.56 -5.89
C LEU A 107 10.22 0.70 -4.62
N LEU A 108 10.59 -0.59 -4.70
CA LEU A 108 10.70 -1.45 -3.52
C LEU A 108 11.73 -0.92 -2.52
N ASP A 109 12.85 -0.38 -2.97
CA ASP A 109 13.89 0.19 -2.09
C ASP A 109 13.38 1.38 -1.24
N GLN A 110 12.29 2.03 -1.67
CA GLN A 110 11.67 3.14 -0.94
C GLN A 110 10.68 2.69 0.14
N THR A 111 10.31 1.40 0.16
CA THR A 111 9.26 0.87 1.05
C THR A 111 9.64 0.97 2.53
N ASP A 112 10.92 0.80 2.89
CA ASP A 112 11.37 0.83 4.28
C ASP A 112 11.26 2.23 4.91
N ALA A 113 11.72 3.25 4.20
CA ALA A 113 11.60 4.64 4.63
C ALA A 113 10.11 5.02 4.76
N LEU A 114 9.32 4.71 3.73
CA LEU A 114 7.89 5.00 3.74
C LEU A 114 7.14 4.26 4.85
N ARG A 115 7.50 3.01 5.13
CA ARG A 115 6.94 2.21 6.23
C ARG A 115 7.18 2.88 7.58
N THR A 116 8.40 3.36 7.81
CA THR A 116 8.76 4.07 9.05
C THR A 116 7.92 5.33 9.23
N GLU A 117 7.82 6.14 8.18
CA GLU A 117 7.00 7.37 8.20
C GLU A 117 5.51 7.07 8.43
N THR A 118 4.99 6.02 7.78
CA THR A 118 3.59 5.62 7.87
C THR A 118 3.24 5.10 9.26
N LYS A 119 4.10 4.25 9.86
CA LYS A 119 3.94 3.79 11.25
C LYS A 119 3.91 4.94 12.23
N ALA A 120 4.82 5.90 12.10
CA ALA A 120 4.85 7.08 12.97
C ALA A 120 3.60 7.96 12.80
N ALA A 121 3.05 8.05 11.59
CA ALA A 121 1.81 8.78 11.33
C ALA A 121 0.59 8.11 11.99
N PHE A 122 0.48 6.78 11.92
CA PHE A 122 -0.58 6.04 12.60
C PHE A 122 -0.49 6.15 14.13
N ALA A 123 0.72 6.00 14.70
CA ALA A 123 0.92 6.14 16.15
C ALA A 123 0.44 7.50 16.66
N ARG A 124 0.87 8.59 16.01
CA ARG A 124 0.41 9.96 16.33
C ARG A 124 -1.10 10.17 16.19
N ARG A 125 -1.80 9.32 15.43
CA ARG A 125 -3.25 9.40 15.28
C ARG A 125 -3.99 8.60 16.34
N LEU A 126 -3.45 7.45 16.74
CA LEU A 126 -4.01 6.59 17.80
C LEU A 126 -3.78 7.18 19.20
N ASP A 127 -2.72 7.95 19.41
CA ASP A 127 -2.41 8.60 20.70
C ASP A 127 -3.27 9.84 21.00
N ARG A 128 -4.26 10.17 20.15
CA ARG A 128 -5.13 11.35 20.28
C ARG A 128 -6.47 10.99 20.87
#